data_AF-A0A1F5VRQ6-F1
#
_entry.id   AF-A0A1F5VRQ6-F1
#
_cell.length_a   1.000
_cell.length_b   1.000
_cell.length_c   1.000
_cell.angle_alpha   90.00
_cell.angle_beta   90.00
_cell.angle_gamma   90.00
#
_symmetry.space_group_name_H-M   'P 1'
#
loop_
_entity.id
_entity.type
_entity.pdbx_description
1 polymer ?
#
loop_
_entity_poly.entity_id
_entity_poly.type
_entity_poly.pdbx_seq_one_letter_code
_entity_poly.pdbx_strand_id
1 'polypeptide(L)'
;MKTFLDIFGHLLSFHYYSFDRIVMRGYLFSLDHCSSIVYFFKELHGVKEITKQVLSSRTKDYQSWVEAYARNNHIPIIWAQHGLDKEEYVLTYQKKMIRASKTGVYFIFKSMEQEITFRSIKPRYPTNDPLYQIIKRTYSGFTHYYFYIIDPVLGPIIVRIASFLPFVATYWLNGHSYMEVKLKQSGIRFKKKIMHLPRLKILLSSKLSQMDSLVTSSSNDLTIGPIL
;
A
#
# COMPACT_ATOMS: atom_id res chain seq x y z
N MET A 1 -26.27 31.27 -14.21
CA MET A 1 -25.44 30.62 -13.17
C MET A 1 -24.44 31.57 -12.49
N LYS A 2 -23.68 32.41 -13.21
CA LYS A 2 -22.74 33.39 -12.60
C LYS A 2 -23.39 34.26 -11.52
N THR A 3 -24.51 34.91 -11.83
CA THR A 3 -25.26 35.78 -10.90
C THR A 3 -25.67 35.12 -9.59
N PHE A 4 -26.01 33.82 -9.60
CA PHE A 4 -26.36 33.09 -8.39
C PHE A 4 -25.14 32.83 -7.50
N LEU A 5 -24.02 32.44 -8.09
CA LEU A 5 -22.76 32.21 -7.36
C LEU A 5 -22.16 33.52 -6.84
N ASP A 6 -22.31 34.62 -7.58
CA ASP A 6 -21.80 35.93 -7.16
C ASP A 6 -22.57 36.47 -5.95
N ILE A 7 -23.89 36.24 -5.88
CA ILE A 7 -24.75 36.71 -4.78
C ILE A 7 -24.70 35.74 -3.59
N PHE A 8 -24.87 34.44 -3.82
CA PHE A 8 -25.03 33.44 -2.76
C PHE A 8 -23.78 32.60 -2.50
N GLY A 9 -22.68 32.81 -3.23
CA GLY A 9 -21.47 31.99 -3.12
C GLY A 9 -20.88 31.91 -1.71
N HIS A 10 -21.04 32.96 -0.91
CA HIS A 10 -20.61 32.99 0.49
C HIS A 10 -21.46 32.12 1.42
N LEU A 11 -22.69 31.78 1.02
CA LEU A 11 -23.63 30.92 1.77
C LEU A 11 -23.55 29.45 1.35
N LEU A 12 -23.01 29.17 0.16
CA LEU A 12 -22.92 27.81 -0.38
C LEU A 12 -21.79 27.03 0.31
N SER A 13 -22.12 25.87 0.88
CA SER A 13 -21.16 24.92 1.44
C SER A 13 -21.26 23.59 0.70
N PHE A 14 -20.24 23.30 -0.12
CA PHE A 14 -20.15 22.04 -0.83
C PHE A 14 -19.55 20.95 0.06
N HIS A 15 -20.14 19.76 -0.05
CA HIS A 15 -19.66 18.54 0.58
C HIS A 15 -19.39 17.53 -0.52
N TYR A 16 -18.30 16.79 -0.40
CA TYR A 16 -18.04 15.64 -1.26
C TYR A 16 -18.12 14.35 -0.45
N TYR A 17 -18.39 13.26 -1.16
CA TYR A 17 -18.27 11.92 -0.63
C TYR A 17 -17.04 11.25 -1.25
N SER A 18 -16.23 10.62 -0.41
CA SER A 18 -15.08 9.83 -0.83
C SER A 18 -15.01 8.58 0.01
N PHE A 19 -14.38 7.54 -0.54
CA PHE A 19 -13.93 6.41 0.26
C PHE A 19 -12.93 6.89 1.31
N ASP A 20 -13.15 6.54 2.56
CA ASP A 20 -12.21 6.87 3.65
C ASP A 20 -10.95 6.00 3.55
N ARG A 21 -11.12 4.69 3.38
CA ARG A 21 -10.01 3.72 3.31
C ARG A 21 -10.27 2.69 2.23
N ILE A 22 -9.31 2.54 1.32
CA ILE A 22 -9.27 1.46 0.33
C ILE A 22 -8.09 0.57 0.69
N VAL A 23 -8.34 -0.73 0.84
CA VAL A 23 -7.28 -1.71 1.12
C VAL A 23 -7.18 -2.66 -0.05
N MET A 24 -6.01 -2.73 -0.68
CA MET A 24 -5.73 -3.64 -1.78
C MET A 24 -4.68 -4.67 -1.37
N ARG A 25 -4.87 -5.93 -1.75
CA ARG A 25 -3.90 -7.00 -1.49
C ARG A 25 -3.20 -7.38 -2.80
N GLY A 26 -1.88 -7.28 -2.82
CA GLY A 26 -1.03 -7.72 -3.92
C GLY A 26 -0.37 -9.05 -3.58
N TYR A 27 -0.28 -9.92 -4.57
CA TYR A 27 0.42 -11.20 -4.47
C TYR A 27 1.16 -11.49 -5.78
N LEU A 28 2.28 -12.19 -5.68
CA LEU A 28 3.00 -12.69 -6.85
C LEU A 28 2.37 -14.03 -7.25
N PHE A 29 1.66 -14.06 -8.38
CA PHE A 29 0.91 -15.23 -8.83
C PHE A 29 1.78 -16.50 -8.88
N SER A 30 3.03 -16.37 -9.33
CA SER A 30 4.01 -17.45 -9.41
C SER A 30 4.48 -17.99 -8.06
N LEU A 31 4.12 -17.36 -6.93
CA LEU A 31 4.54 -17.75 -5.58
C LEU A 31 3.36 -18.06 -4.64
N ASP A 32 2.10 -17.90 -5.08
CA ASP A 32 0.97 -18.06 -4.16
C ASP A 32 0.73 -19.53 -3.79
N HIS A 33 0.90 -20.47 -4.73
CA HIS A 33 0.61 -21.89 -4.51
C HIS A 33 1.86 -22.72 -4.20
N CYS A 34 1.70 -23.81 -3.44
CA CYS A 34 2.81 -24.72 -3.13
C CYS A 34 3.47 -25.29 -4.39
N SER A 35 2.69 -25.67 -5.39
CA SER A 35 3.21 -26.16 -6.68
C SER A 35 4.04 -25.10 -7.39
N SER A 36 3.57 -23.84 -7.39
CA SER A 36 4.29 -22.72 -7.99
C SER A 36 5.61 -22.43 -7.27
N ILE A 37 5.66 -22.55 -5.94
CA ILE A 37 6.91 -22.48 -5.16
C ILE A 37 7.88 -23.59 -5.57
N VAL A 38 7.40 -24.82 -5.72
CA VAL A 38 8.24 -25.94 -6.16
C VAL A 38 8.81 -25.66 -7.56
N TYR A 39 7.97 -25.23 -8.50
CA TYR A 39 8.38 -24.85 -9.85
C TYR A 39 9.40 -23.70 -9.82
N PHE A 40 9.15 -22.66 -9.04
CA PHE A 40 10.04 -21.50 -8.92
C PHE A 40 11.44 -21.89 -8.46
N PHE A 41 11.56 -22.74 -7.44
CA PHE A 41 12.88 -23.15 -6.96
C PHE A 41 13.55 -24.21 -7.83
N LYS A 42 12.81 -25.22 -8.30
CA LYS A 42 13.39 -26.31 -9.09
C LYS A 42 13.70 -25.88 -10.53
N GLU A 43 12.71 -25.34 -11.24
CA GLU A 43 12.82 -25.07 -12.67
C GLU A 43 13.49 -23.73 -12.96
N LEU A 44 13.13 -22.66 -12.23
CA LEU A 44 13.68 -21.33 -12.51
C LEU A 44 15.02 -21.06 -11.82
N HIS A 45 15.29 -21.71 -10.68
CA HIS A 45 16.52 -21.50 -9.91
C HIS A 45 17.42 -22.73 -9.81
N GLY A 46 17.06 -23.87 -10.43
CA GLY A 46 17.89 -25.07 -10.46
C GLY A 46 18.15 -25.70 -9.09
N VAL A 47 17.32 -25.40 -8.08
CA VAL A 47 17.51 -25.91 -6.73
C VAL A 47 17.00 -27.34 -6.64
N LYS A 48 17.90 -28.28 -6.35
CA LYS A 48 17.57 -29.71 -6.25
C LYS A 48 16.70 -30.03 -5.02
N GLU A 49 17.08 -29.52 -3.86
CA GLU A 49 16.40 -29.73 -2.58
C GLU A 49 15.91 -28.40 -1.99
N ILE A 50 14.59 -28.24 -1.82
CA ILE A 50 13.99 -27.01 -1.29
C ILE A 50 13.97 -27.08 0.24
N THR A 51 15.11 -26.87 0.88
CA THR A 51 15.21 -26.88 2.35
C THR A 51 14.64 -25.61 2.99
N LYS A 52 14.52 -25.60 4.32
CA LYS A 52 14.19 -24.39 5.09
C LYS A 52 15.15 -23.25 4.76
N GLN A 53 16.44 -23.53 4.63
CA GLN A 53 17.48 -22.56 4.31
C GLN A 53 17.27 -21.93 2.94
N VAL A 54 16.88 -22.72 1.94
CA VAL A 54 16.53 -22.23 0.60
C VAL A 54 15.35 -21.27 0.67
N LEU A 55 14.26 -21.64 1.35
CA LEU A 55 13.10 -20.75 1.53
C LEU A 55 13.49 -19.45 2.26
N SER A 56 14.30 -19.56 3.31
CA SER A 56 14.77 -18.42 4.10
C SER A 56 15.82 -17.55 3.38
N SER A 57 16.50 -18.03 2.34
CA SER A 57 17.50 -17.26 1.61
C SER A 57 16.89 -15.99 0.99
N ARG A 58 15.73 -16.13 0.34
CA ARG A 58 15.00 -15.02 -0.27
C ARG A 58 14.59 -13.95 0.74
N THR A 59 14.26 -14.35 1.95
CA THR A 59 13.96 -13.43 3.05
C THR A 59 15.17 -12.59 3.41
N LYS A 60 16.35 -13.20 3.50
CA LYS A 60 17.59 -12.46 3.78
C LYS A 60 17.91 -11.49 2.65
N ASP A 61 17.84 -11.94 1.40
CA ASP A 61 18.08 -11.09 0.22
C ASP A 61 17.17 -9.85 0.24
N TYR A 62 15.87 -10.06 0.48
CA TYR A 62 14.91 -8.96 0.54
C TYR A 62 15.16 -8.03 1.74
N GLN A 63 15.42 -8.56 2.93
CA GLN A 63 15.73 -7.74 4.11
C GLN A 63 16.99 -6.89 3.89
N SER A 64 18.06 -7.48 3.35
CA SER A 64 19.29 -6.77 3.01
C SER A 64 19.05 -5.70 1.95
N TRP A 65 18.21 -5.97 0.94
CA TRP A 65 17.83 -4.99 -0.06
C TRP A 65 17.08 -3.80 0.56
N VAL A 66 16.09 -4.05 1.43
CA VAL A 66 15.33 -2.97 2.10
C VAL A 66 16.24 -2.11 2.97
N GLU A 67 17.16 -2.73 3.70
CA GLU A 67 18.13 -2.01 4.54
C GLU A 67 19.10 -1.18 3.70
N ALA A 68 19.58 -1.71 2.58
CA ALA A 68 20.41 -0.95 1.64
C ALA A 68 19.63 0.22 1.00
N TYR A 69 18.39 -0.03 0.57
CA TYR A 69 17.50 1.00 0.03
C TYR A 69 17.30 2.15 1.03
N ALA A 70 16.96 1.83 2.27
CA ALA A 70 16.72 2.84 3.29
C ALA A 70 18.00 3.62 3.63
N ARG A 71 19.15 2.94 3.74
CA ARG A 71 20.45 3.58 3.98
C ARG A 71 20.80 4.57 2.87
N ASN A 72 20.69 4.15 1.60
CA ASN A 72 21.03 4.98 0.45
C ASN A 72 20.14 6.22 0.34
N ASN A 73 18.89 6.13 0.79
CA ASN A 73 17.92 7.21 0.75
C ASN A 73 17.80 7.97 2.09
N HIS A 74 18.61 7.65 3.10
CA HIS A 74 18.55 8.23 4.45
C HIS A 74 17.15 8.10 5.10
N ILE A 75 16.47 6.98 4.84
CA ILE A 75 15.13 6.70 5.36
C ILE A 75 15.28 5.98 6.71
N PRO A 76 14.64 6.45 7.78
CA PRO A 76 14.62 5.74 9.05
C PRO A 76 13.83 4.43 8.94
N ILE A 77 14.44 3.35 9.43
CA ILE A 77 13.74 2.07 9.69
C ILE A 77 13.66 1.85 11.20
N ILE A 78 12.46 1.69 11.74
CA ILE A 78 12.23 1.51 13.18
C ILE A 78 11.36 0.28 13.43
N TRP A 79 11.62 -0.45 14.51
CA TRP A 79 10.70 -1.50 14.96
C TRP A 79 9.46 -0.89 15.60
N ALA A 80 8.28 -1.27 15.12
CA ALA A 80 7.01 -0.84 15.70
C ALA A 80 6.88 -1.37 17.12
N GLN A 81 6.85 -0.47 18.10
CA GLN A 81 6.65 -0.81 19.51
C GLN A 81 5.17 -0.98 19.82
N HIS A 82 4.87 -1.77 20.85
CA HIS A 82 3.50 -1.93 21.34
C HIS A 82 3.00 -0.63 21.96
N GLY A 83 1.74 -0.26 21.68
CA GLY A 83 1.11 0.97 22.20
C GLY A 83 1.51 2.26 21.47
N LEU A 84 2.41 2.21 20.48
CA LEU A 84 2.75 3.37 19.66
C LEU A 84 1.66 3.62 18.61
N ASP A 85 1.08 4.82 18.59
CA ASP A 85 0.31 5.28 17.45
C ASP A 85 1.27 5.51 16.28
N LYS A 86 1.26 4.55 15.36
CA LYS A 86 2.13 4.55 14.18
C LYS A 86 1.86 5.76 13.30
N GLU A 87 0.61 6.19 13.16
CA GLU A 87 0.25 7.32 12.31
C GLU A 87 0.80 8.60 12.92
N GLU A 88 0.56 8.85 14.21
CA GLU A 88 1.05 10.03 14.91
C GLU A 88 2.58 10.13 14.88
N TYR A 89 3.27 9.01 15.10
CA TYR A 89 4.73 8.96 15.10
C TYR A 89 5.34 9.42 13.77
N VAL A 90 4.76 8.99 12.65
CA VAL A 90 5.30 9.30 11.32
C VAL A 90 4.93 10.70 10.84
N LEU A 91 3.95 11.38 11.45
CA LEU A 91 3.48 12.70 11.03
C LEU A 91 4.61 13.73 10.94
N THR A 92 5.59 13.67 11.85
CA THR A 92 6.72 14.61 11.83
C THR A 92 7.57 14.43 10.56
N TYR A 93 7.84 13.18 10.16
CA TYR A 93 8.57 12.86 8.94
C TYR A 93 7.76 13.22 7.70
N GLN A 94 6.46 12.92 7.72
CA GLN A 94 5.53 13.27 6.66
C GLN A 94 5.49 14.79 6.40
N LYS A 95 5.33 15.59 7.47
CA LYS A 95 5.32 17.06 7.38
C LYS A 95 6.63 17.61 6.83
N LYS A 96 7.78 17.03 7.19
CA LYS A 96 9.09 17.42 6.64
C LYS A 96 9.15 17.18 5.13
N MET A 97 8.69 16.03 4.65
CA MET A 97 8.65 15.71 3.22
C MET A 97 7.72 16.62 2.44
N ILE A 98 6.51 16.86 2.95
CA ILE A 98 5.53 17.74 2.31
C ILE A 98 6.07 19.17 2.20
N ARG A 99 6.70 19.70 3.26
CA ARG A 99 7.34 21.02 3.24
C ARG A 99 8.48 21.12 2.24
N ALA A 100 9.24 20.05 2.07
CA ALA A 100 10.29 19.97 1.07
C ALA A 100 9.76 19.68 -0.35
N SER A 101 8.43 19.53 -0.52
CA SER A 101 7.79 19.13 -1.78
C SER A 101 8.38 17.86 -2.40
N LYS A 102 8.83 16.92 -1.56
CA LYS A 102 9.40 15.64 -1.99
C LYS A 102 8.35 14.53 -1.98
N THR A 103 8.45 13.64 -2.96
CA THR A 103 7.65 12.41 -3.07
C THR A 103 8.52 11.19 -2.79
N GLY A 104 7.88 10.04 -2.54
CA GLY A 104 8.55 8.76 -2.28
C GLY A 104 8.45 8.29 -0.83
N VAL A 105 9.21 7.25 -0.52
CA VAL A 105 9.24 6.65 0.83
C VAL A 105 9.95 7.60 1.79
N TYR A 106 9.33 7.84 2.94
CA TYR A 106 9.88 8.75 3.95
C TYR A 106 10.12 8.12 5.32
N PHE A 107 9.51 6.96 5.56
CA PHE A 107 9.63 6.24 6.80
C PHE A 107 9.30 4.75 6.59
N ILE A 108 9.96 3.86 7.33
CA ILE A 108 9.68 2.42 7.29
C ILE A 108 9.53 1.87 8.72
N PHE A 109 8.40 1.22 9.01
CA PHE A 109 8.28 0.39 10.21
C PHE A 109 8.58 -1.08 9.90
N LYS A 110 9.32 -1.73 10.80
CA LYS A 110 9.45 -3.19 10.91
C LYS A 110 8.46 -3.69 11.96
N SER A 111 7.71 -4.75 11.67
CA SER A 111 6.87 -5.43 12.67
C SER A 111 6.94 -6.94 12.49
N MET A 112 6.75 -7.72 13.55
CA MET A 112 6.65 -9.17 13.46
C MET A 112 5.18 -9.57 13.54
N GLU A 113 4.67 -10.20 12.48
CA GLU A 113 3.27 -10.61 12.37
C GLU A 113 3.19 -12.07 11.98
N GLN A 114 2.10 -12.72 12.40
CA GLN A 114 1.81 -14.10 12.03
C GLN A 114 0.93 -14.11 10.79
N GLU A 115 1.42 -14.69 9.70
CA GLU A 115 0.64 -14.88 8.47
C GLU A 115 0.96 -16.27 7.87
N ILE A 116 0.19 -16.68 6.86
CA ILE A 116 0.40 -17.93 6.14
C ILE A 116 1.70 -17.81 5.32
N THR A 117 2.52 -18.84 5.43
CA THR A 117 3.78 -19.01 4.69
C THR A 117 4.01 -20.47 4.32
N PHE A 118 5.17 -20.80 3.76
CA PHE A 118 5.55 -22.15 3.36
C PHE A 118 6.60 -22.74 4.29
N ARG A 119 6.46 -24.04 4.55
CA ARG A 119 7.45 -24.86 5.26
C ARG A 119 7.80 -26.07 4.40
N SER A 120 9.10 -26.35 4.33
CA SER A 120 9.63 -27.62 3.81
C SER A 120 9.57 -28.69 4.89
N ILE A 121 9.04 -29.85 4.55
CA ILE A 121 8.88 -31.01 5.44
C ILE A 121 9.44 -32.25 4.73
N LYS A 122 10.28 -33.02 5.45
CA LYS A 122 10.74 -34.32 4.95
C LYS A 122 9.57 -35.32 4.92
N PRO A 123 9.40 -36.09 3.84
CA PRO A 123 8.43 -37.18 3.80
C PRO A 123 8.66 -38.16 4.96
N ARG A 124 7.58 -38.71 5.50
CA ARG A 124 7.65 -39.72 6.56
C ARG A 124 8.17 -41.06 6.05
N TYR A 125 7.94 -41.36 4.78
CA TYR A 125 8.32 -42.61 4.12
C TYR A 125 9.32 -42.34 2.99
N PRO A 126 10.17 -43.32 2.63
CA PRO A 126 11.11 -43.18 1.53
C PRO A 126 10.38 -42.83 0.24
N THR A 127 10.92 -41.87 -0.50
CA THR A 127 10.42 -41.50 -1.83
C THR A 127 11.50 -41.88 -2.85
N ASN A 128 11.13 -42.10 -4.11
CA ASN A 128 12.08 -42.43 -5.18
C ASN A 128 13.20 -41.38 -5.32
N ASP A 129 12.88 -40.11 -5.09
CA ASP A 129 13.85 -39.02 -5.00
C ASP A 129 14.24 -38.79 -3.52
N PRO A 130 15.49 -39.07 -3.12
CA PRO A 130 15.96 -38.85 -1.74
C PRO A 130 16.03 -37.37 -1.34
N LEU A 131 16.01 -36.44 -2.31
CA LEU A 131 15.99 -34.99 -2.10
C LEU A 131 14.57 -34.41 -2.13
N TYR A 132 13.54 -35.26 -2.23
CA TYR A 132 12.16 -34.81 -2.26
C TYR A 132 11.74 -34.20 -0.92
N GLN A 133 11.17 -33.00 -0.99
CA GLN A 133 10.63 -32.26 0.16
C GLN A 133 9.17 -31.89 -0.13
N ILE A 134 8.33 -31.99 0.90
CA ILE A 134 6.93 -31.57 0.85
C ILE A 134 6.84 -30.10 1.25
N ILE A 135 6.36 -29.25 0.34
CA ILE A 135 6.08 -27.84 0.61
C ILE A 135 4.64 -27.69 1.09
N LYS A 136 4.45 -27.24 2.33
CA LYS A 136 3.14 -27.07 2.97
C LYS A 136 2.93 -25.63 3.43
N ARG A 137 1.70 -25.13 3.27
CA ARG A 137 1.27 -23.87 3.90
C ARG A 137 1.17 -24.02 5.42
N THR A 138 1.72 -23.07 6.17
CA THR A 138 1.74 -23.05 7.62
C THR A 138 1.65 -21.61 8.13
N TYR A 139 1.14 -21.41 9.34
CA TYR A 139 1.20 -20.10 10.00
C TYR A 139 2.56 -19.95 10.67
N SER A 140 3.22 -18.82 10.43
CA SER A 140 4.48 -18.51 11.10
C SER A 140 4.64 -17.01 11.28
N GLY A 141 5.38 -16.62 12.33
CA GLY A 141 5.75 -15.24 12.57
C GLY A 141 6.95 -14.85 11.71
N PHE A 142 6.84 -13.76 10.97
CA PHE A 142 7.95 -13.18 10.22
C PHE A 142 7.81 -11.66 10.10
N THR A 143 8.90 -11.03 9.67
CA THR A 143 8.99 -9.57 9.59
C THR A 143 8.14 -9.04 8.44
N HIS A 144 7.47 -7.92 8.69
CA HIS A 144 6.73 -7.13 7.72
C HIS A 144 7.29 -5.72 7.72
N TYR A 145 7.38 -5.14 6.53
CA TYR A 145 7.87 -3.79 6.30
C TYR A 145 6.71 -2.90 5.90
N TYR A 146 6.46 -1.86 6.67
CA TYR A 146 5.46 -0.83 6.38
C TYR A 146 6.16 0.40 5.82
N PHE A 147 6.10 0.56 4.51
CA PHE A 147 6.60 1.72 3.79
C PHE A 147 5.54 2.82 3.84
N TYR A 148 5.91 3.96 4.43
CA TYR A 148 5.11 5.17 4.39
C TYR A 148 5.59 6.03 3.23
N ILE A 149 4.68 6.34 2.32
CA ILE A 149 5.00 6.92 1.01
C ILE A 149 4.17 8.19 0.80
N ILE A 150 4.79 9.22 0.23
CA ILE A 150 4.07 10.33 -0.40
C ILE A 150 4.05 10.07 -1.91
N ASP A 151 2.88 9.67 -2.42
CA ASP A 151 2.65 9.51 -3.85
C ASP A 151 2.18 10.84 -4.48
N PRO A 152 2.66 11.22 -5.68
CA PRO A 152 2.29 12.47 -6.34
C PRO A 152 0.80 12.55 -6.74
N VAL A 153 0.11 11.41 -6.88
CA VAL A 153 -1.29 11.33 -7.31
C VAL A 153 -2.19 11.03 -6.13
N LEU A 154 -1.85 10.02 -5.34
CA LEU A 154 -2.68 9.48 -4.26
C LEU A 154 -2.46 10.22 -2.93
N GLY A 155 -1.36 10.96 -2.81
CA GLY A 155 -0.93 11.56 -1.56
C GLY A 155 -0.32 10.51 -0.61
N PRO A 156 -0.46 10.69 0.71
CA PRO A 156 0.05 9.73 1.67
C PRO A 156 -0.61 8.35 1.55
N ILE A 157 0.20 7.31 1.34
CA ILE A 157 -0.21 5.90 1.33
C ILE A 157 0.71 5.06 2.22
N ILE A 158 0.23 3.88 2.58
CA ILE A 158 1.01 2.89 3.33
C ILE A 158 1.07 1.61 2.51
N VAL A 159 2.24 1.02 2.38
CA VAL A 159 2.45 -0.28 1.75
C VAL A 159 3.10 -1.22 2.76
N ARG A 160 2.41 -2.28 3.17
CA ARG A 160 2.98 -3.36 3.97
C ARG A 160 3.44 -4.46 3.03
N ILE A 161 4.67 -4.92 3.19
CA ILE A 161 5.21 -6.04 2.42
C ILE A 161 5.77 -7.07 3.41
N ALA A 162 5.30 -8.31 3.27
CA ALA A 162 5.84 -9.46 3.97
C ALA A 162 7.29 -9.71 3.56
N SER A 163 8.18 -9.97 4.52
CA SER A 163 9.59 -10.28 4.21
C SER A 163 9.81 -11.74 3.86
N PHE A 164 8.80 -12.60 3.94
CA PHE A 164 8.89 -14.02 3.67
C PHE A 164 7.88 -14.43 2.60
N LEU A 165 8.16 -15.52 1.88
CA LEU A 165 7.27 -16.10 0.88
C LEU A 165 5.83 -16.23 1.40
N PRO A 166 4.82 -15.81 0.61
CA PRO A 166 4.89 -15.38 -0.80
C PRO A 166 5.11 -13.88 -1.05
N PHE A 167 5.66 -13.14 -0.08
CA PHE A 167 5.88 -11.68 -0.18
C PHE A 167 4.60 -10.88 -0.44
N VAL A 168 3.51 -11.25 0.25
CA VAL A 168 2.23 -10.56 0.16
C VAL A 168 2.41 -9.07 0.44
N ALA A 169 1.83 -8.24 -0.42
CA ALA A 169 1.76 -6.80 -0.25
C ALA A 169 0.32 -6.38 0.15
N THR A 170 0.21 -5.35 0.98
CA THR A 170 -1.07 -4.73 1.33
C THR A 170 -0.91 -3.23 1.21
N TYR A 171 -1.80 -2.60 0.45
CA TYR A 171 -1.81 -1.16 0.18
C TYR A 171 -2.98 -0.55 0.93
N TRP A 172 -2.72 0.47 1.75
CA TRP A 172 -3.75 1.32 2.33
C TRP A 172 -3.72 2.67 1.66
N LEU A 173 -4.84 3.01 1.02
CA LEU A 173 -5.06 4.28 0.38
C LEU A 173 -6.16 5.03 1.11
N ASN A 174 -6.03 6.35 1.18
CA ASN A 174 -7.04 7.22 1.76
C ASN A 174 -7.61 8.13 0.66
N GLY A 175 -8.91 8.02 0.38
CA GLY A 175 -9.53 8.81 -0.68
C GLY A 175 -9.56 10.31 -0.36
N HIS A 176 -9.62 10.69 0.92
CA HIS A 176 -9.51 12.10 1.31
C HIS A 176 -8.13 12.68 1.01
N SER A 177 -7.06 11.88 1.13
CA SER A 177 -5.71 12.27 0.74
C SER A 177 -5.61 12.50 -0.77
N TYR A 178 -6.19 11.61 -1.57
CA TYR A 178 -6.29 11.77 -3.02
C TYR A 178 -7.05 13.05 -3.40
N MET A 179 -8.21 13.28 -2.79
CA MET A 179 -9.00 14.50 -3.02
C MET A 179 -8.23 15.75 -2.61
N GLU A 180 -7.47 15.70 -1.51
CA GLU A 180 -6.61 16.81 -1.06
C GLU A 180 -5.58 17.18 -2.13
N VAL A 181 -4.93 16.19 -2.73
CA VAL A 181 -3.96 16.37 -3.82
C VAL A 181 -4.65 16.98 -5.05
N LYS A 182 -5.80 16.44 -5.48
CA LYS A 182 -6.54 16.95 -6.64
C LYS A 182 -7.03 18.38 -6.48
N LEU A 183 -7.54 18.73 -5.30
CA LEU A 183 -7.97 20.09 -5.00
C LEU A 183 -6.79 21.07 -4.98
N LYS A 184 -5.64 20.67 -4.39
CA LYS A 184 -4.40 21.46 -4.43
C LYS A 184 -3.91 21.71 -5.86
N GLN A 185 -3.88 20.66 -6.69
CA GLN A 185 -3.48 20.76 -8.10
C GLN A 185 -4.41 21.69 -8.91
N SER A 186 -5.70 21.70 -8.57
CA SER A 186 -6.69 22.56 -9.23
C SER A 186 -6.71 23.99 -8.67
N GLY A 187 -5.87 24.31 -7.67
CA GLY A 187 -5.83 25.62 -7.02
C GLY A 187 -7.10 25.97 -6.23
N ILE A 188 -7.88 24.95 -5.85
CA ILE A 188 -9.13 25.12 -5.13
C ILE A 188 -8.82 25.18 -3.63
N ARG A 189 -9.23 26.27 -2.98
CA ARG A 189 -9.06 26.40 -1.53
C ARG A 189 -10.04 25.47 -0.81
N PHE A 190 -9.58 24.84 0.25
CA PHE A 190 -10.41 23.98 1.08
C PHE A 190 -9.93 24.01 2.53
N LYS A 191 -10.81 23.62 3.44
CA LYS A 191 -10.57 23.45 4.86
C LYS A 191 -10.89 22.00 5.25
N LYS A 192 -9.88 21.29 5.74
CA LYS A 192 -10.06 19.95 6.31
C LYS A 192 -10.69 20.08 7.69
N LYS A 193 -11.88 19.49 7.89
CA LYS A 193 -12.45 19.34 9.23
C LYS A 193 -12.13 17.92 9.69
N ILE A 194 -11.24 17.83 10.68
CA ILE A 194 -10.93 16.57 11.35
C ILE A 194 -12.15 16.27 12.24
N MET A 195 -13.04 15.43 11.76
CA MET A 195 -14.01 14.72 12.59
C MET A 195 -13.65 13.24 12.47
N HIS A 196 -14.10 12.42 13.42
CA HIS A 196 -14.00 10.96 13.37
C HIS A 196 -14.63 10.33 12.08
N LEU A 197 -15.24 11.16 11.21
CA LEU A 197 -15.30 10.99 9.76
C LEU A 197 -14.71 12.22 9.04
N PRO A 198 -13.76 12.09 8.10
CA PRO A 198 -13.18 13.26 7.44
C PRO A 198 -14.20 13.91 6.49
N ARG A 199 -14.73 15.08 6.84
CA ARG A 199 -15.45 15.96 5.90
C ARG A 199 -14.57 17.16 5.59
N LEU A 200 -14.16 17.30 4.33
CA LEU A 200 -13.41 18.45 3.84
C LEU A 200 -14.41 19.49 3.30
N LYS A 201 -14.40 20.70 3.86
CA LYS A 201 -15.22 21.83 3.42
C LYS A 201 -14.43 22.61 2.36
N ILE A 202 -14.90 22.66 1.12
CA ILE A 202 -14.27 23.48 0.07
C ILE A 202 -14.64 24.96 0.31
N LEU A 203 -13.66 25.86 0.30
CA LEU A 203 -13.86 27.31 0.44
C LEU A 203 -13.56 27.94 -0.91
N LEU A 204 -14.53 28.61 -1.51
CA LEU A 204 -14.40 29.05 -2.89
C LEU A 204 -13.40 30.22 -3.05
N SER A 205 -12.48 30.06 -4.02
CA SER A 205 -11.88 31.17 -4.76
C SER A 205 -11.93 30.86 -6.26
N SER A 206 -12.85 31.54 -6.96
CA SER A 206 -12.94 31.86 -8.40
C SER A 206 -12.59 30.84 -9.53
N LYS A 207 -12.37 29.54 -9.30
CA LYS A 207 -12.12 28.56 -10.39
C LYS A 207 -13.03 27.31 -10.34
N LEU A 208 -14.33 27.50 -10.50
CA LEU A 208 -15.34 26.41 -10.52
C LEU A 208 -15.38 25.58 -11.81
N SER A 209 -14.90 26.09 -12.95
CA SER A 209 -15.06 25.43 -14.25
C SER A 209 -14.21 24.16 -14.46
N GLN A 210 -13.31 23.82 -13.52
CA GLN A 210 -12.42 22.66 -13.64
C GLN A 210 -12.92 21.41 -12.88
N MET A 211 -13.86 21.55 -11.94
CA MET A 211 -14.33 20.43 -11.10
C MET A 211 -15.23 19.44 -11.85
N ASP A 212 -16.05 19.90 -12.80
CA ASP A 212 -17.01 19.04 -13.52
C ASP A 212 -16.33 17.99 -14.42
N SER A 213 -15.06 18.23 -14.80
CA SER A 213 -14.23 17.28 -15.56
C SER A 213 -13.57 16.18 -14.71
N LEU A 214 -13.46 16.38 -13.40
CA LEU A 214 -12.81 15.44 -12.47
C LEU A 214 -13.78 14.38 -11.92
N VAL A 215 -15.09 14.67 -11.90
CA VAL A 215 -16.15 13.75 -11.42
C VAL A 215 -16.66 12.85 -12.56
N THR A 216 -16.57 13.31 -13.81
CA THR A 216 -17.05 12.59 -15.00
C THR A 216 -16.06 11.55 -15.54
N SER A 217 -14.80 11.54 -15.09
CA SER A 217 -13.77 10.57 -15.54
C SER A 217 -13.62 9.34 -14.65
N SER A 218 -14.40 9.19 -13.56
CA SER A 218 -14.37 8.00 -12.69
C SER A 218 -15.68 7.20 -12.68
N SER A 219 -16.57 7.41 -13.66
CA SER A 219 -17.94 6.86 -13.64
C SER A 219 -18.40 6.18 -14.92
N ASN A 220 -17.57 6.07 -15.96
CA ASN A 220 -17.91 5.36 -17.19
C ASN A 220 -16.88 4.26 -17.45
N ASP A 221 -17.18 3.07 -16.94
CA ASP A 221 -16.94 1.78 -17.61
C ASP A 221 -17.55 0.68 -16.74
N LEU A 222 -18.88 0.49 -16.88
CA LEU A 222 -19.60 -0.77 -16.70
C LEU A 222 -21.12 -0.50 -16.81
N THR A 223 -21.65 -0.65 -18.02
CA THR A 223 -23.05 -1.05 -18.22
C THR A 223 -23.16 -1.75 -19.57
N ILE A 224 -23.25 -3.08 -19.51
CA ILE A 224 -23.78 -3.92 -20.60
C ILE A 224 -25.28 -3.61 -20.65
N GLY A 225 -25.75 -3.03 -21.75
CA GLY A 225 -27.17 -2.83 -22.00
C GLY A 225 -27.80 -4.07 -22.65
N PRO A 226 -29.09 -4.36 -22.40
CA PRO A 226 -29.82 -5.33 -23.20
C PRO A 226 -30.25 -4.67 -24.51
N ILE A 227 -30.08 -5.37 -25.63
CA ILE A 227 -30.77 -5.09 -26.89
C ILE A 227 -31.21 -6.45 -27.42
N LEU A 228 -32.44 -6.49 -27.93
CA LEU A 228 -33.11 -7.58 -28.65
C LEU A 228 -32.18 -8.62 -29.29
#